data_AF-F3LJQ8-F1
#
_entry.id   AF-F3LJQ8-F1
#
_cell.length_a   1.000
_cell.length_b   1.000
_cell.length_c   1.000
_cell.angle_alpha   90.00
_cell.angle_beta   90.00
_cell.angle_gamma   90.00
#
_symmetry.space_group_name_H-M   'P 1'
#
loop_
_entity.id
_entity.type
_entity.pdbx_description
1 polymer ?
#
loop_
_entity_poly.entity_id
_entity_poly.type
_entity_poly.pdbx_seq_one_letter_code
_entity_poly.pdbx_strand_id
1 'polypeptide(L)'
;MGKKVMVFLIILTIISMALWLAFRVGYFVLDRNVFGFQINPIVRNGEIKNINQYRIVHNYVEMKFEEDPDTFENNPLMKKLDKMMGEFH
;
A
#
# COMPACT_ATOMS: atom_id res chain seq x y z
N MET A 1 -1.28 19.01 33.67
CA MET A 1 -1.45 17.72 32.94
C MET A 1 -0.62 16.67 33.68
N GLY A 2 -1.25 15.62 34.23
CA GLY A 2 -0.55 14.68 35.13
C GLY A 2 0.46 13.79 34.42
N LYS A 3 1.55 13.41 35.09
CA LYS A 3 2.63 12.55 34.55
C LYS A 3 2.10 11.25 33.90
N LYS A 4 1.04 10.66 34.46
CA LYS A 4 0.36 9.48 33.90
C LYS A 4 -0.32 9.75 32.55
N VAL A 5 -0.92 10.93 32.36
CA VAL A 5 -1.55 11.34 31.10
C VAL A 5 -0.50 11.54 30.02
N MET A 6 0.64 12.14 30.38
CA MET A 6 1.76 12.33 29.45
C MET A 6 2.34 10.99 28.98
N VAL A 7 2.59 10.05 29.90
CA VAL A 7 3.07 8.70 29.55
C VAL A 7 2.07 7.96 28.66
N PHE A 8 0.77 8.04 28.98
CA PHE A 8 -0.28 7.44 28.16
C PHE A 8 -0.26 7.97 26.72
N LEU A 9 -0.17 9.29 26.53
CA LEU A 9 -0.10 9.89 25.20
C LEU A 9 1.13 9.47 24.41
N ILE A 10 2.29 9.37 25.06
CA ILE A 10 3.53 8.91 24.41
C ILE A 10 3.35 7.47 23.90
N ILE A 11 2.82 6.57 24.74
CA ILE A 11 2.56 5.18 24.36
C ILE A 11 1.58 5.13 23.19
N LEU A 12 0.50 5.91 23.24
CA LEU A 12 -0.49 5.98 22.18
C LEU A 12 0.14 6.43 20.85
N THR A 13 1.01 7.44 20.88
CA THR A 13 1.72 7.92 19.68
C THR A 13 2.64 6.83 19.10
N ILE A 14 3.38 6.11 19.95
CA ILE A 14 4.27 5.03 19.50
C ILE A 14 3.48 3.90 18.83
N ILE A 15 2.36 3.48 19.43
CA ILE A 15 1.49 2.43 18.87
C ILE A 15 0.93 2.87 17.53
N SER A 16 0.40 4.10 17.42
CA SER A 16 -0.12 4.64 16.16
C SER A 16 0.96 4.69 15.07
N MET A 17 2.20 5.05 15.43
CA MET A 17 3.31 5.12 14.48
C MET A 17 3.74 3.71 14.01
N ALA A 18 3.74 2.73 14.92
CA ALA A 18 4.03 1.34 14.58
C ALA A 18 2.95 0.74 13.64
N LEU A 19 1.67 1.00 13.92
CA LEU A 19 0.56 0.60 13.07
C LEU A 19 0.69 1.21 11.66
N TRP A 20 0.98 2.51 11.58
CA TRP A 20 1.19 3.18 10.29
C TRP A 20 2.35 2.58 9.48
N LEU A 21 3.47 2.23 10.13
CA LEU A 21 4.59 1.56 9.47
C LEU A 21 4.24 0.15 8.99
N ALA A 22 3.53 -0.63 9.81
CA ALA A 22 3.09 -1.98 9.43
C ALA A 22 2.17 -1.93 8.20
N PHE A 23 1.27 -0.93 8.12
CA PHE A 23 0.48 -0.67 6.93
C PHE A 23 1.33 -0.28 5.73
N ARG A 24 2.29 0.64 5.90
CA ARG A 24 3.16 1.10 4.81
C ARG A 24 3.97 -0.02 4.17
N VAL A 25 4.43 -0.99 4.97
CA VAL A 25 5.25 -2.11 4.49
C VAL A 25 4.40 -3.24 3.89
N GLY A 26 3.08 -3.19 4.06
CA GLY A 26 2.19 -4.21 3.49
C GLY A 26 2.08 -5.48 4.32
N TYR A 27 2.39 -5.41 5.62
CA TYR A 27 2.13 -6.52 6.55
C TYR A 27 0.63 -6.80 6.66
N PHE A 28 -0.18 -5.74 6.60
CA PHE A 28 -1.63 -5.79 6.45
C PHE A 28 -2.03 -5.19 5.09
N VAL A 29 -2.90 -5.88 4.35
CA VAL A 29 -3.57 -5.32 3.17
C VAL A 29 -4.89 -4.74 3.69
N LEU A 30 -5.03 -3.42 3.67
CA LEU A 30 -6.28 -2.75 4.05
C LEU A 30 -7.24 -2.73 2.86
N ASP A 31 -8.53 -2.58 3.19
CA ASP A 31 -9.65 -2.44 2.25
C ASP A 31 -9.38 -1.38 1.15
N ARG A 32 -10.15 -1.44 0.05
CA ARG A 32 -10.04 -0.72 -1.24
C ARG A 32 -9.58 0.74 -1.16
N ASN A 33 -9.88 1.44 -0.06
CA ASN A 33 -9.60 2.86 0.14
C ASN A 33 -8.14 3.20 0.50
N VAL A 34 -7.26 2.24 0.81
CA VAL A 34 -5.90 2.55 1.33
C VAL A 34 -4.77 2.11 0.40
N PHE A 35 -5.09 1.45 -0.73
CA PHE A 35 -4.09 0.96 -1.68
C PHE A 35 -3.18 2.07 -2.23
N GLY A 36 -3.69 3.28 -2.47
CA GLY A 36 -2.89 4.38 -3.01
C GLY A 36 -1.65 4.69 -2.16
N PHE A 37 -1.75 4.54 -0.83
CA PHE A 37 -0.63 4.77 0.08
C PHE A 37 0.43 3.66 0.01
N GLN A 38 0.02 2.41 -0.24
CA GLN A 38 0.92 1.26 -0.37
C GLN A 38 1.51 1.15 -1.79
N ILE A 39 0.77 1.55 -2.82
CA ILE A 39 1.16 1.50 -4.23
C ILE A 39 2.14 2.61 -4.59
N ASN A 40 1.92 3.84 -4.11
CA ASN A 40 2.79 4.99 -4.41
C ASN A 40 4.29 4.74 -4.22
N PRO A 41 4.77 4.18 -3.08
CA PRO A 41 6.19 3.90 -2.91
C PRO A 41 6.70 2.83 -3.89
N ILE A 42 5.89 1.83 -4.24
CA ILE A 42 6.25 0.76 -5.19
C ILE A 42 6.40 1.36 -6.59
N VAL A 43 5.41 2.13 -7.04
CA VAL A 43 5.43 2.80 -8.35
C VAL A 43 6.58 3.78 -8.47
N ARG A 44 6.89 4.52 -7.41
CA ARG A 44 8.02 5.45 -7.37
C ARG A 44 9.36 4.71 -7.47
N ASN A 45 9.51 3.58 -6.78
CA ASN A 45 10.72 2.77 -6.87
C ASN A 45 10.84 2.08 -8.24
N GLY A 46 9.71 1.81 -8.89
CA GLY A 46 9.68 1.22 -10.24
C GLY A 46 9.97 -0.27 -10.27
N GLU A 47 10.00 -0.95 -9.11
CA GLU A 47 10.30 -2.38 -8.98
C GLU A 47 9.50 -2.99 -7.82
N ILE A 48 9.11 -4.26 -7.95
CA ILE A 48 8.50 -5.06 -6.89
C ILE A 48 9.62 -5.83 -6.18
N LYS A 49 9.84 -5.55 -4.90
CA LYS A 49 10.99 -6.07 -4.13
C LYS A 49 10.73 -7.40 -3.43
N ASN A 50 9.47 -7.74 -3.20
CA ASN A 50 9.09 -8.92 -2.44
C ASN A 50 7.64 -9.33 -2.72
N ILE A 51 7.28 -10.54 -2.27
CA ILE A 51 5.97 -11.13 -2.46
C ILE A 51 4.82 -10.31 -1.84
N ASN A 52 5.07 -9.57 -0.76
CA ASN A 52 4.04 -8.73 -0.16
C ASN A 52 3.71 -7.53 -1.05
N GLN A 53 4.72 -6.90 -1.65
CA GLN A 53 4.52 -5.84 -2.63
C GLN A 53 3.82 -6.36 -3.88
N TYR A 54 4.18 -7.56 -4.36
CA TYR A 54 3.47 -8.22 -5.45
C TYR A 54 1.98 -8.37 -5.14
N ARG A 55 1.63 -8.93 -3.97
CA ARG A 55 0.25 -9.09 -3.53
C ARG A 55 -0.52 -7.77 -3.45
N ILE A 56 0.12 -6.71 -2.95
CA ILE A 56 -0.48 -5.37 -2.90
C ILE A 56 -0.79 -4.86 -4.31
N VAL A 57 0.17 -4.96 -5.23
CA VAL A 57 0.02 -4.52 -6.63
C VAL A 57 -1.08 -5.31 -7.33
N HIS A 58 -1.07 -6.64 -7.19
CA HIS A 58 -2.10 -7.52 -7.75
C HIS A 58 -3.50 -7.12 -7.28
N ASN A 59 -3.72 -7.03 -5.97
CA ASN A 59 -5.03 -6.68 -5.42
C ASN A 59 -5.48 -5.27 -5.84
N TYR A 60 -4.55 -4.31 -5.98
CA TYR A 60 -4.87 -2.98 -6.46
C TYR A 60 -5.28 -2.98 -7.95
N VAL A 61 -4.58 -3.76 -8.76
CA VAL A 61 -4.89 -3.96 -10.18
C VAL A 61 -6.28 -4.58 -10.32
N GLU A 62 -6.57 -5.67 -9.61
CA GLU A 62 -7.90 -6.31 -9.61
C GLU A 62 -9.00 -5.33 -9.20
N MET A 63 -8.78 -4.59 -8.10
CA MET A 63 -9.74 -3.59 -7.64
C MET A 63 -10.00 -2.51 -8.70
N LYS A 64 -8.95 -2.01 -9.37
CA LYS A 64 -9.11 -0.98 -10.41
C LYS A 64 -9.78 -1.52 -11.66
N PHE A 65 -9.56 -2.78 -12.00
CA PHE A 65 -10.26 -3.44 -13.08
C PHE A 65 -11.76 -3.60 -12.76
N GLU A 66 -12.10 -4.01 -11.53
CA GLU A 66 -13.49 -4.10 -11.08
C GLU A 66 -14.21 -2.74 -11.00
N GLU A 67 -13.48 -1.67 -10.68
CA GLU A 67 -14.05 -0.33 -10.54
C GLU A 67 -14.39 0.31 -11.89
N ASP A 68 -13.51 0.18 -12.88
CA ASP A 68 -13.71 0.75 -14.21
C ASP A 68 -12.91 -0.04 -15.28
N PRO A 69 -13.48 -1.14 -15.80
CA PRO A 69 -12.79 -1.99 -16.76
C PRO A 69 -12.55 -1.30 -18.11
N ASP A 70 -13.44 -0.37 -18.51
CA ASP A 70 -13.38 0.29 -19.82
C ASP A 70 -12.17 1.25 -19.91
N THR A 71 -11.82 1.92 -18.81
CA THR A 71 -10.66 2.83 -18.78
C THR A 71 -9.39 2.16 -18.28
N PHE A 72 -9.49 0.95 -17.71
CA PHE A 72 -8.38 0.21 -17.11
C PHE A 72 -7.21 0.01 -18.10
N GLU A 73 -7.49 -0.49 -19.30
CA GLU A 73 -6.46 -0.79 -20.31
C GLU A 73 -5.74 0.47 -20.83
N ASN A 74 -6.40 1.62 -20.76
CA ASN A 74 -5.85 2.89 -21.21
C ASN A 74 -5.07 3.62 -20.11
N ASN A 75 -5.12 3.14 -18.87
CA ASN A 75 -4.46 3.78 -17.75
C ASN A 75 -2.94 3.50 -17.76
N PRO A 76 -2.10 4.55 -17.90
CA PRO A 76 -0.64 4.38 -17.95
C PRO A 76 -0.07 3.82 -16.64
N LEU A 77 -0.75 4.03 -15.50
CA LEU A 77 -0.36 3.42 -14.24
C LEU A 77 -0.53 1.91 -14.27
N MET A 78 -1.63 1.41 -14.82
CA MET A 78 -1.90 -0.04 -14.91
C MET A 78 -0.87 -0.73 -15.79
N LYS A 79 -0.52 -0.15 -16.95
CA LYS A 79 0.56 -0.66 -17.81
C LYS A 79 1.90 -0.74 -17.08
N LYS A 80 2.20 0.27 -16.25
CA LYS A 80 3.43 0.28 -15.46
C LYS A 80 3.41 -0.80 -14.38
N LEU A 81 2.30 -0.96 -13.66
CA LEU A 81 2.13 -1.99 -12.64
C LEU A 81 2.22 -3.40 -13.23
N ASP A 82 1.56 -3.64 -14.36
CA ASP A 82 1.60 -4.91 -15.09
C ASP A 82 3.03 -5.29 -15.51
N LYS A 83 3.76 -4.34 -16.10
CA LYS A 83 5.18 -4.52 -16.40
C LYS A 83 6.00 -4.90 -15.16
N MET A 84 5.83 -4.20 -14.04
CA MET A 84 6.56 -4.49 -12.81
C MET A 84 6.21 -5.87 -12.22
N MET A 85 4.97 -6.34 -12.40
CA MET A 85 4.59 -7.70 -12.02
C MET A 85 5.23 -8.75 -12.93
N GLY A 86 5.30 -8.50 -14.24
CA GLY A 86 5.97 -9.40 -15.19
C GLY A 86 7.49 -9.50 -15.00
N GLU A 87 8.12 -8.45 -14.46
CA GLU A 87 9.55 -8.41 -14.12
C GLU A 87 9.86 -8.99 -12.72
N PHE A 88 8.85 -9.44 -11.97
CA PHE A 88 9.05 -10.09 -10.67
C PHE A 88 9.32 -11.59 -10.88
N HIS A 89 10.56 -12.02 -10.61
CA HIS A 89 11.03 -13.40 -10.72
C HIS A 89 11.65 -13.87 -9.40
#